data_AF-A0A3N7F975-F1
#
_entry.id   AF-A0A3N7F975-F1
#
_cell.length_a   1.000
_cell.length_b   1.000
_cell.length_c   1.000
_cell.angle_alpha   90.00
_cell.angle_beta   90.00
_cell.angle_gamma   90.00
#
_symmetry.space_group_name_H-M   'P 1'
#
loop_
_entity.id
_entity.type
_entity.pdbx_description
1 polymer ?
#
loop_
_entity_poly.entity_id
_entity_poly.type
_entity_poly.pdbx_seq_one_letter_code
_entity_poly.pdbx_strand_id
1 'polypeptide(L)'
;MNLLKQDPKANSTIVCSCTLILNNDSYCHITSLSLKTLNLQGKLPSEMVNLAYFEFLDPTRNYISGNIPEEWASMKHLTNLSLTSNHLSGNIPWYLGSFPSLTYF
;
A
#
# COMPACT_ATOMS: atom_id res chain seq x y z
N MET A 1 17.96 -0.69 6.33
CA MET A 1 18.34 -1.46 5.12
C MET A 1 17.07 -1.81 4.35
N ASN A 2 17.01 -1.55 3.05
CA ASN A 2 15.84 -1.88 2.23
C ASN A 2 15.97 -3.33 1.73
N LEU A 3 14.98 -4.16 2.04
CA LEU A 3 14.89 -5.54 1.59
C LEU A 3 13.80 -5.65 0.52
N LEU A 4 14.18 -6.14 -0.66
CA LEU A 4 13.27 -6.40 -1.77
C LEU A 4 13.02 -7.90 -1.86
N LYS A 5 11.76 -8.31 -1.78
CA LYS A 5 11.33 -9.65 -2.18
C LYS A 5 10.52 -9.51 -3.46
N GLN A 6 11.11 -9.93 -4.57
CA GLN A 6 10.47 -9.99 -5.87
C GLN A 6 10.10 -11.45 -6.15
N ASP A 7 8.86 -11.70 -6.56
CA ASP A 7 8.51 -12.99 -7.12
C ASP A 7 8.90 -12.97 -8.62
N PRO A 8 9.82 -13.83 -9.09
CA PRO A 8 10.20 -13.85 -10.50
C PRO A 8 9.08 -14.32 -11.44
N LYS A 9 7.98 -14.87 -10.92
CA LYS A 9 6.81 -15.31 -11.70
C LYS A 9 5.59 -14.39 -11.60
N ALA A 10 5.58 -13.47 -10.64
CA ALA A 10 4.46 -12.57 -10.39
C ALA A 10 4.99 -11.12 -10.46
N ASN A 11 4.28 -10.21 -11.13
CA ASN A 11 4.66 -8.80 -11.24
C ASN A 11 4.45 -8.04 -9.91
N SER A 12 4.91 -8.63 -8.81
CA SER A 12 4.73 -8.17 -7.46
C SER A 12 6.05 -8.04 -6.73
N THR A 13 6.16 -6.95 -5.99
CA THR A 13 7.34 -6.60 -5.20
C THR A 13 6.87 -6.14 -3.83
N ILE A 14 7.44 -6.75 -2.79
CA ILE A 14 7.30 -6.31 -1.41
C ILE A 14 8.62 -5.68 -1.00
N VAL A 15 8.54 -4.43 -0.52
CA VAL A 15 9.69 -3.69 0.00
C VAL A 15 9.52 -3.51 1.49
N CYS A 16 10.56 -3.85 2.24
CA CYS A 16 10.64 -3.59 3.68
C CYS A 16 11.81 -2.67 4.00
N SER A 17 11.62 -1.81 4.99
CA SER A 17 12.70 -1.06 5.62
C SER A 17 12.98 -1.62 7.01
N CYS A 18 14.24 -1.99 7.26
CA CYS A 18 14.67 -2.53 8.54
C CYS A 18 15.55 -1.55 9.30
N THR A 19 15.27 -1.39 10.58
CA THR A 19 16.10 -0.64 11.53
C THR A 19 16.92 -1.62 12.36
N LEU A 20 18.23 -1.39 12.41
CA LEU A 20 19.13 -2.15 13.28
C LEU A 20 19.00 -1.63 14.71
N ILE A 21 18.91 -2.57 15.66
CA ILE A 21 18.99 -2.27 17.09
C ILE A 21 20.24 -2.93 17.69
N LEU A 22 20.51 -2.65 18.96
CA LEU A 22 21.61 -3.26 19.69
C LEU A 22 21.49 -4.79 19.67
N ASN A 23 22.62 -5.49 19.73
CA ASN A 23 22.73 -6.96 19.69
C ASN A 23 22.43 -7.62 18.33
N ASN A 24 22.57 -6.87 17.24
CA ASN A 24 22.42 -7.39 15.87
C ASN A 24 21.00 -7.84 15.52
N ASP A 25 20.02 -7.47 16.34
CA ASP A 25 18.61 -7.63 16.04
C ASP A 25 18.14 -6.53 15.07
N SER A 26 17.11 -6.84 14.29
CA SER A 26 16.46 -5.86 13.43
C SER A 26 14.95 -6.06 13.44
N TYR A 27 14.21 -4.97 13.39
CA TYR A 27 12.78 -4.99 13.08
C TYR A 27 12.59 -4.40 11.69
N CYS A 28 11.72 -5.03 10.90
CA CYS A 28 11.43 -4.62 9.55
C CYS A 28 9.95 -4.26 9.42
N HIS A 29 9.67 -3.17 8.72
CA HIS A 29 8.32 -2.76 8.38
C HIS A 29 8.15 -2.80 6.87
N ILE A 30 6.98 -3.23 6.41
CA ILE A 30 6.61 -3.13 5.00
C ILE A 30 6.40 -1.65 4.69
N THR A 31 7.11 -1.16 3.68
CA THR A 31 7.00 0.24 3.21
C THR A 31 6.34 0.32 1.84
N SER A 32 6.44 -0.74 1.03
CA SER A 32 5.86 -0.71 -0.32
C SER A 32 5.31 -2.07 -0.75
N LEU A 33 4.13 -2.02 -1.39
CA LEU A 33 3.50 -3.17 -2.02
C LEU A 33 3.15 -2.83 -3.47
N SER A 34 3.82 -3.47 -4.41
CA SER A 34 3.41 -3.54 -5.81
C SER A 34 2.80 -4.91 -6.05
N LEU A 35 1.54 -4.97 -6.48
CA LEU A 35 0.74 -6.19 -6.60
C LEU A 35 0.05 -6.25 -7.95
N LYS A 36 0.78 -6.06 -9.05
CA LYS A 36 0.19 -5.84 -10.37
C LYS A 36 -0.22 -7.15 -11.05
N THR A 37 -1.38 -7.14 -11.72
CA THR A 37 -1.80 -8.24 -12.62
C THR A 37 -1.82 -9.61 -11.91
N LEU A 38 -2.40 -9.64 -10.71
CA LEU A 38 -2.46 -10.84 -9.86
C LEU A 38 -3.87 -11.44 -9.77
N ASN A 39 -4.82 -10.90 -10.54
CA ASN A 39 -6.24 -11.27 -10.48
C ASN A 39 -6.83 -11.15 -9.06
N LEU A 40 -6.31 -10.24 -8.24
CA LEU A 40 -6.78 -10.04 -6.87
C LEU A 40 -8.23 -9.53 -6.87
N GLN A 41 -9.06 -10.11 -6.02
CA GLN A 41 -10.46 -9.74 -5.82
C GLN A 41 -10.67 -9.29 -4.38
N GLY A 42 -11.83 -8.72 -4.09
CA GLY A 42 -12.20 -8.26 -2.75
C GLY A 42 -12.17 -6.74 -2.62
N LYS A 43 -11.94 -6.25 -1.40
CA LYS A 43 -11.92 -4.82 -1.06
C LYS A 43 -10.55 -4.42 -0.51
N LEU A 44 -10.26 -3.12 -0.56
CA LEU A 44 -9.14 -2.53 0.16
C LEU A 44 -9.39 -2.66 1.69
N PRO A 45 -8.47 -3.26 2.46
CA PRO A 45 -8.67 -3.44 3.91
C PRO A 45 -8.43 -2.13 4.67
N SER A 46 -9.33 -1.77 5.58
CA SER A 46 -9.13 -0.62 6.47
C SER A 46 -7.96 -0.84 7.42
N GLU A 47 -7.64 -2.09 7.73
CA GLU A 47 -6.55 -2.52 8.61
C GLU A 47 -5.16 -2.17 8.08
N MET A 48 -5.01 -1.78 6.80
CA MET A 48 -3.74 -1.27 6.27
C MET A 48 -3.24 -0.01 7.00
N VAL A 49 -4.12 0.70 7.71
CA VAL A 49 -3.75 1.80 8.61
C VAL A 49 -2.74 1.38 9.68
N ASN A 50 -2.70 0.10 10.05
CA ASN A 50 -1.75 -0.44 11.03
C ASN A 50 -0.32 -0.56 10.49
N LEU A 51 -0.11 -0.41 9.18
CA LEU A 51 1.21 -0.37 8.58
C LEU A 51 1.80 1.04 8.74
N ALA A 52 2.31 1.31 9.95
CA ALA A 52 2.71 2.66 10.38
C ALA A 52 3.78 3.35 9.51
N TYR A 53 4.52 2.60 8.70
CA TYR A 53 5.59 3.09 7.82
C TYR A 53 5.29 2.87 6.33
N PHE A 54 4.01 2.66 5.99
CA PHE A 54 3.63 2.31 4.64
C PHE A 54 3.56 3.53 3.74
N GLU A 55 4.26 3.47 2.61
CA GLU A 55 4.51 4.61 1.73
C GLU A 55 3.89 4.44 0.34
N PHE A 56 3.86 3.21 -0.18
CA PHE A 56 3.52 2.95 -1.58
C PHE A 56 2.61 1.74 -1.75
N LEU A 57 1.50 1.95 -2.45
CA LEU A 57 0.59 0.89 -2.86
C LEU A 57 0.28 0.97 -4.35
N ASP A 58 0.50 -0.15 -5.05
CA ASP A 58 0.16 -0.30 -6.46
C ASP A 58 -0.45 -1.67 -6.80
N PRO A 59 -1.76 -1.85 -6.62
CA PRO A 59 -2.53 -2.99 -7.09
C PRO A 59 -3.06 -2.82 -8.52
N THR A 60 -2.34 -2.11 -9.40
CA THR A 60 -2.81 -1.87 -10.77
C THR A 60 -3.15 -3.16 -11.52
N ARG A 61 -4.24 -3.14 -12.30
CA ARG A 61 -4.72 -4.29 -13.09
C ARG A 61 -5.09 -5.49 -12.21
N ASN A 62 -6.02 -5.27 -11.28
CA ASN A 62 -6.68 -6.35 -10.53
C ASN A 62 -8.20 -6.15 -10.60
N TYR A 63 -8.93 -6.94 -9.82
CA TYR A 63 -10.39 -6.92 -9.71
C TYR A 63 -10.84 -6.41 -8.34
N ILE A 64 -10.04 -5.53 -7.70
CA ILE A 64 -10.40 -4.94 -6.41
C ILE A 64 -11.62 -4.05 -6.59
N SER A 65 -12.59 -4.18 -5.67
CA SER A 65 -13.90 -3.55 -5.74
C SER A 65 -14.22 -2.78 -4.46
N GLY A 66 -15.34 -2.05 -4.45
CA GLY A 66 -15.74 -1.20 -3.33
C GLY A 66 -15.07 0.16 -3.36
N ASN A 67 -14.80 0.74 -2.18
CA ASN A 67 -14.33 2.10 -2.01
C ASN A 67 -12.94 2.12 -1.36
N ILE A 68 -12.27 3.27 -1.42
CA ILE A 68 -11.10 3.55 -0.58
C ILE A 68 -11.60 3.63 0.88
N PRO A 69 -10.94 2.99 1.86
CA PRO A 69 -11.33 3.09 3.26
C PRO A 69 -11.06 4.49 3.83
N GLU A 70 -11.97 5.02 4.64
CA GLU A 70 -11.81 6.35 5.27
C GLU A 70 -10.67 6.37 6.28
N GLU A 71 -10.41 5.23 6.92
CA GLU A 71 -9.33 5.02 7.89
C GLU A 71 -7.96 5.35 7.29
N TRP A 72 -7.81 5.20 5.98
CA TRP A 72 -6.56 5.49 5.28
C TRP A 72 -6.20 6.97 5.29
N ALA A 73 -7.16 7.88 5.51
CA ALA A 73 -6.88 9.30 5.66
C ALA A 73 -5.94 9.62 6.84
N SER A 74 -5.79 8.68 7.79
CA SER A 74 -4.85 8.79 8.91
C SER A 74 -3.43 8.26 8.62
N MET A 75 -3.20 7.68 7.43
CA MET A 75 -1.90 7.09 7.05
C MET A 75 -0.87 8.19 6.80
N LYS A 76 0.00 8.38 7.79
CA LYS A 76 0.97 9.49 7.83
C LYS A 76 2.06 9.42 6.77
N HIS A 77 2.35 8.23 6.24
CA HIS A 77 3.50 8.00 5.37
C HIS A 77 3.11 7.62 3.94
N LEU A 78 1.82 7.38 3.65
CA LEU A 78 1.40 6.99 2.31
C LEU A 78 1.58 8.17 1.34
N THR A 79 2.55 8.05 0.43
CA THR A 79 2.87 9.07 -0.56
C THR A 79 2.31 8.77 -1.94
N ASN A 80 2.18 7.48 -2.27
CA ASN A 80 1.83 6.99 -3.60
C ASN A 80 0.75 5.92 -3.52
N LEU A 81 -0.37 6.16 -4.19
CA LEU A 81 -1.50 5.24 -4.25
C LEU A 81 -1.99 5.11 -5.69
N SER A 82 -1.65 4.02 -6.38
CA SER A 82 -2.24 3.72 -7.69
C SER A 82 -3.39 2.74 -7.56
N LEU A 83 -4.58 3.11 -8.03
CA LEU A 83 -5.75 2.21 -8.06
C LEU A 83 -6.23 1.89 -9.48
N THR A 84 -5.39 2.21 -10.47
CA THR A 84 -5.70 2.12 -11.90
C THR A 84 -6.10 0.71 -12.32
N SER A 85 -7.09 0.60 -13.22
CA SER A 85 -7.56 -0.70 -13.75
C SER A 85 -7.99 -1.67 -12.63
N ASN A 86 -8.87 -1.20 -11.76
CA ASN A 86 -9.61 -2.00 -10.78
C ASN A 86 -11.13 -1.76 -10.94
N HIS A 87 -11.95 -2.46 -10.16
CA HIS A 87 -13.41 -2.38 -10.15
C HIS A 87 -13.93 -1.51 -8.99
N LEU A 88 -13.17 -0.50 -8.59
CA LEU A 88 -13.61 0.45 -7.57
C LEU A 88 -14.85 1.21 -8.04
N SER A 89 -15.73 1.50 -7.09
CA SER A 89 -17.05 2.08 -7.35
C SER A 89 -17.37 3.15 -6.30
N GLY A 90 -18.47 3.88 -6.48
CA GLY A 90 -18.88 4.94 -5.58
C GLY A 90 -18.28 6.30 -5.93
N ASN A 91 -18.38 7.24 -5.00
CA ASN A 91 -17.91 8.62 -5.19
C ASN A 91 -16.41 8.75 -4.88
N ILE A 92 -15.76 9.74 -5.50
CA ILE A 92 -14.43 10.19 -5.08
C ILE A 92 -14.54 10.66 -3.62
N PRO A 93 -13.84 10.02 -2.65
CA PRO A 93 -14.03 10.36 -1.25
C PRO A 93 -13.47 11.74 -0.89
N TRP A 94 -14.25 12.52 -0.13
CA TRP A 94 -13.86 13.87 0.28
C TRP A 94 -12.61 13.90 1.17
N TYR A 95 -12.36 12.82 1.92
CA TYR A 95 -11.20 12.67 2.80
C TYR A 95 -9.90 12.35 2.06
N LEU A 96 -9.90 12.17 0.73
CA LEU A 96 -8.66 12.02 -0.04
C LEU A 96 -7.72 13.23 0.12
N GLY A 97 -8.29 14.43 0.25
CA GLY A 97 -7.51 15.65 0.52
C GLY A 97 -6.96 15.75 1.94
N SER A 98 -7.35 14.84 2.84
CA SER A 98 -6.90 14.82 4.24
C SER A 98 -5.68 13.94 4.49
N PHE A 99 -5.22 13.20 3.47
CA PHE A 99 -4.02 12.37 3.59
C PHE A 99 -2.80 13.26 3.84
N PRO A 100 -2.05 13.08 4.94
CA PRO A 100 -1.00 14.03 5.32
C PRO A 100 0.18 14.11 4.35
N SER A 101 0.42 13.07 3.57
CA SER A 101 1.63 12.95 2.73
C SER A 101 1.37 12.42 1.33
N LEU A 102 0.10 12.24 0.94
CA LEU A 102 -0.25 11.75 -0.39
C LEU A 102 0.11 12.81 -1.43
N THR A 103 0.98 12.42 -2.37
CA THR A 103 1.47 13.29 -3.45
C THR A 103 1.12 12.77 -4.83
N TYR A 104 0.93 11.45 -4.96
CA TYR A 104 0.55 10.79 -6.19
C TYR A 104 -0.63 9.85 -5.95
N PHE A 105 -1.71 10.09 -6.71
CA PHE A 105 -2.95 9.32 -6.72
C PHE A 105 -3.37 9.05 -8.15
#